data_AF-A0A7C2W833-F1
#
_entry.id   AF-A0A7C2W833-F1
#
_cell.length_a   1.000
_cell.length_b   1.000
_cell.length_c   1.000
_cell.angle_alpha   90.00
_cell.angle_beta   90.00
_cell.angle_gamma   90.00
#
_symmetry.space_group_name_H-M   'P 1'
#
loop_
_entity.id
_entity.type
_entity.pdbx_description
1 polymer ?
#
loop_
_entity_poly.entity_id
_entity_poly.type
_entity_poly.pdbx_seq_one_letter_code
_entity_poly.pdbx_strand_id
1 'polypeptide(L)'
;MPQRVKPIKSVKHLIYPFVARLLIRLIGGLTPESGLRIGKTLGDLLWRFDRKGREIALRNLSSSFPGRSSGEIRKIARLCYRNIGMNIAEFGRFSSLTRSELMRMVRLEGRENLDRALSLGKGVLLLTAHF
;
A
#
# COMPACT_ATOMS: atom_id res chain seq x y z
N MET A 1 -24.82 0.41 -41.23
CA MET A 1 -23.88 0.11 -40.13
C MET A 1 -24.65 0.16 -38.81
N PRO A 2 -24.76 -0.93 -38.04
CA PRO A 2 -25.46 -0.87 -36.76
C PRO A 2 -24.61 -0.15 -35.71
N GLN A 3 -25.21 0.80 -35.00
CA GLN A 3 -24.58 1.54 -33.91
C GLN A 3 -24.38 0.62 -32.70
N ARG A 4 -23.14 0.53 -32.17
CA ARG A 4 -22.85 -0.16 -30.91
C ARG A 4 -23.54 0.58 -29.75
N VAL A 5 -24.57 -0.02 -29.18
CA VAL A 5 -25.19 0.43 -27.93
C VAL A 5 -24.13 0.33 -26.82
N LYS A 6 -23.82 1.44 -26.14
CA LYS A 6 -22.91 1.45 -24.97
C LYS A 6 -23.51 0.56 -23.87
N PRO A 7 -22.75 -0.34 -23.24
CA PRO A 7 -23.31 -1.21 -22.21
C PRO A 7 -23.86 -0.38 -21.05
N ILE A 8 -25.08 -0.72 -20.61
CA ILE A 8 -25.71 -0.16 -19.42
C ILE A 8 -24.75 -0.38 -18.24
N LYS A 9 -24.37 0.70 -17.53
CA LYS A 9 -23.45 0.62 -16.38
C LYS A 9 -24.01 -0.38 -15.38
N SER A 10 -23.33 -1.52 -15.20
CA SER A 10 -23.73 -2.56 -14.26
C SER A 10 -23.94 -1.97 -12.85
N VAL A 11 -24.97 -2.42 -12.12
CA VAL A 11 -25.29 -2.04 -10.72
C VAL A 11 -24.05 -2.07 -9.81
N LYS A 12 -23.11 -2.97 -10.12
CA LYS A 12 -21.79 -3.08 -9.53
C LYS A 12 -21.05 -1.73 -9.43
N HIS A 13 -21.08 -0.90 -10.48
CA HIS A 13 -20.42 0.41 -10.51
C HIS A 13 -21.05 1.46 -9.58
N LEU A 14 -22.29 1.26 -9.12
CA LEU A 14 -22.97 2.16 -8.18
C LEU A 14 -22.71 1.75 -6.72
N ILE A 15 -22.60 0.44 -6.45
CA ILE A 15 -22.39 -0.11 -5.11
C ILE A 15 -20.94 0.00 -4.66
N TYR A 16 -19.97 -0.31 -5.54
CA TYR A 16 -18.54 -0.25 -5.20
C TYR A 16 -18.07 1.08 -4.60
N PRO A 17 -18.41 2.26 -5.15
CA PRO A 17 -17.96 3.53 -4.58
C PRO A 17 -18.62 3.85 -3.23
N PHE A 18 -19.80 3.29 -2.94
CA PHE A 18 -20.47 3.46 -1.67
C PHE A 18 -19.81 2.59 -0.59
N VAL A 19 -19.57 1.31 -0.90
CA VAL A 19 -18.85 0.38 -0.02
C VAL A 19 -17.44 0.88 0.25
N ALA A 20 -16.70 1.32 -0.78
CA ALA A 20 -15.36 1.87 -0.62
C ALA A 20 -15.36 3.12 0.29
N ARG A 21 -16.31 4.04 0.10
CA ARG A 21 -16.43 5.24 0.96
C ARG A 21 -16.76 4.90 2.41
N LEU A 22 -17.63 3.91 2.63
CA LEU A 22 -17.96 3.43 3.97
C LEU A 22 -16.73 2.82 4.64
N LEU A 23 -16.00 1.95 3.94
CA LEU A 23 -14.76 1.35 4.45
C LEU A 23 -13.70 2.40 4.77
N ILE A 24 -13.48 3.38 3.89
CA ILE A 24 -12.55 4.48 4.13
C ILE A 24 -12.96 5.28 5.38
N ARG A 25 -14.26 5.57 5.57
CA ARG A 25 -14.74 6.27 6.77
C ARG A 25 -14.55 5.47 8.04
N LEU A 26 -14.89 4.18 8.02
CA LEU A 26 -14.74 3.29 9.16
C LEU A 26 -13.27 3.15 9.56
N ILE A 27 -12.37 2.96 8.57
CA ILE A 27 -10.93 2.87 8.78
C ILE A 27 -10.37 4.22 9.24
N GLY A 28 -10.81 5.32 8.64
CA GLY A 28 -10.39 6.68 8.96
C GLY A 28 -10.74 7.12 10.38
N GLY A 29 -11.81 6.56 10.97
CA GLY A 29 -12.23 6.81 12.35
C GLY A 29 -11.45 6.03 13.41
N LEU A 30 -10.64 5.04 13.05
CA LEU A 30 -9.83 4.26 13.99
C LEU A 30 -8.62 5.08 14.47
N THR A 31 -8.19 4.92 15.71
CA THR A 31 -6.88 5.45 16.15
C THR A 31 -5.74 4.79 15.35
N PRO A 32 -4.59 5.47 15.14
CA PRO A 32 -3.46 4.91 14.40
C PRO A 32 -3.06 3.50 14.88
N GLU A 33 -2.97 3.31 16.19
CA GLU A 33 -2.55 2.05 16.81
C GLU A 33 -3.54 0.93 16.53
N SER A 34 -4.84 1.24 16.63
CA SER A 34 -5.92 0.29 16.36
C SER A 34 -5.96 -0.09 14.88
N GLY A 35 -5.82 0.89 13.98
CA GLY A 35 -5.72 0.68 12.54
C GLY A 35 -4.55 -0.23 12.18
N LEU A 36 -3.36 0.00 12.74
CA LEU A 36 -2.18 -0.84 12.51
C LEU A 36 -2.37 -2.26 13.05
N ARG A 37 -3.00 -2.44 14.22
CA ARG A 37 -3.30 -3.78 14.78
C ARG A 37 -4.27 -4.57 13.90
N ILE A 38 -5.34 -3.91 13.43
CA ILE A 38 -6.30 -4.51 12.50
C ILE A 38 -5.61 -4.85 11.18
N GLY A 39 -4.80 -3.92 10.64
CA GLY A 39 -4.01 -4.13 9.43
C GLY A 39 -3.04 -5.31 9.54
N LYS A 40 -2.31 -5.46 10.65
CA LYS A 40 -1.45 -6.63 10.91
C LYS A 40 -2.24 -7.93 10.90
N THR A 41 -3.40 -7.94 11.55
CA THR A 41 -4.28 -9.12 11.60
C THR A 41 -4.81 -9.47 10.20
N LEU A 42 -5.24 -8.46 9.44
CA LEU A 42 -5.67 -8.64 8.05
C LEU A 42 -4.53 -9.19 7.19
N GLY A 43 -3.31 -8.66 7.34
CA GLY A 43 -2.12 -9.16 6.65
C GLY A 43 -1.81 -10.62 6.99
N ASP A 44 -1.97 -11.03 8.25
CA ASP A 44 -1.84 -12.43 8.67
C ASP A 44 -2.93 -13.33 8.06
N LEU A 45 -4.15 -12.83 7.91
CA LEU A 45 -5.23 -13.55 7.20
C LEU A 45 -4.90 -13.68 5.71
N LEU A 46 -4.48 -12.59 5.06
CA LEU A 46 -4.06 -12.61 3.65
C LEU A 46 -2.92 -13.60 3.44
N TRP A 47 -1.91 -13.61 4.32
CA TRP A 47 -0.83 -14.60 4.27
C TRP A 47 -1.33 -16.04 4.30
N ARG A 48 -2.39 -16.32 5.07
CA ARG A 48 -2.97 -17.65 5.21
C ARG A 48 -3.70 -18.08 3.93
N PHE A 49 -4.50 -17.20 3.34
CA PHE A 49 -5.41 -17.52 2.24
C PHE A 49 -4.85 -17.26 0.83
N ASP A 50 -3.97 -16.27 0.66
CA ASP A 50 -3.37 -15.93 -0.64
C ASP A 50 -2.19 -16.87 -0.95
N ARG A 51 -2.53 -18.10 -1.34
CA ARG A 51 -1.52 -19.13 -1.66
C ARG A 51 -0.63 -18.70 -2.83
N LYS A 52 -1.21 -18.17 -3.90
CA LYS A 52 -0.49 -17.79 -5.12
C LYS A 52 0.48 -16.64 -4.87
N GLY A 53 0.02 -15.55 -4.24
CA GLY A 53 0.88 -14.43 -3.91
C GLY A 53 1.99 -14.84 -2.94
N ARG A 54 1.68 -15.71 -1.96
CA ARG A 54 2.67 -16.23 -1.02
C ARG A 54 3.79 -16.99 -1.72
N GLU A 55 3.46 -17.87 -2.66
CA GLU A 55 4.44 -18.63 -3.43
C GLU A 55 5.33 -17.72 -4.30
N ILE A 56 4.76 -16.67 -4.90
CA ILE A 56 5.52 -15.65 -5.65
C ILE A 56 6.46 -14.89 -4.72
N ALA A 57 5.95 -14.40 -3.58
CA ALA A 57 6.73 -13.65 -2.61
C ALA A 57 7.92 -14.47 -2.09
N LEU A 58 7.70 -15.74 -1.73
CA LEU A 58 8.76 -16.64 -1.27
C LEU A 58 9.84 -16.84 -2.35
N ARG A 59 9.46 -17.10 -3.61
CA ARG A 59 10.42 -17.29 -4.71
C ARG A 59 11.23 -16.02 -5.00
N ASN A 60 10.57 -14.86 -5.02
CA ASN A 60 11.25 -13.59 -5.25
C ASN A 60 12.24 -13.30 -4.12
N LEU A 61 11.81 -13.46 -2.87
CA LEU A 61 12.68 -13.24 -1.72
C LEU A 61 13.85 -14.22 -1.66
N SER A 62 13.64 -15.50 -1.96
CA SER A 62 14.75 -16.47 -2.04
C SER A 62 15.77 -16.09 -3.12
N SER A 63 15.31 -15.53 -4.24
CA SER A 63 16.18 -15.09 -5.34
C SER A 63 16.92 -13.79 -4.99
N SER A 64 16.26 -12.84 -4.32
CA SER A 64 16.84 -11.58 -3.89
C SER A 64 17.79 -11.72 -2.69
N PHE A 65 17.61 -12.75 -1.86
CA PHE A 65 18.38 -12.99 -0.63
C PHE A 65 18.93 -14.43 -0.56
N PRO A 66 19.83 -14.84 -1.47
CA PRO A 66 20.28 -16.23 -1.60
C PRO A 66 21.00 -16.77 -0.36
N GLY A 67 21.57 -15.91 0.49
CA GLY A 67 22.26 -16.30 1.72
C GLY A 67 21.36 -16.51 2.94
N ARG A 68 20.04 -16.27 2.84
CA ARG A 68 19.11 -16.41 3.98
C ARG A 68 18.47 -17.79 4.00
N SER A 69 18.20 -18.29 5.21
CA SER A 69 17.49 -19.56 5.39
C SER A 69 16.03 -19.46 4.94
N SER A 70 15.42 -20.60 4.59
CA SER A 70 14.00 -20.68 4.23
C SER A 70 13.06 -20.18 5.34
N GLY A 71 13.46 -20.35 6.61
CA GLY A 71 12.74 -19.82 7.77
C GLY A 71 12.76 -18.30 7.82
N GLU A 72 13.90 -17.67 7.57
CA GLU A 72 14.03 -16.21 7.50
C GLU A 72 13.26 -15.64 6.31
N ILE A 73 13.36 -16.27 5.13
CA ILE A 73 12.58 -15.86 3.95
C ILE A 73 11.08 -15.88 4.25
N ARG A 74 10.58 -16.94 4.89
CA ARG A 74 9.17 -17.03 5.30
C ARG A 74 8.78 -15.95 6.30
N LYS A 75 9.67 -15.65 7.25
CA LYS A 75 9.45 -14.58 8.24
C LYS A 75 9.34 -13.21 7.55
N ILE A 76 10.27 -12.90 6.64
CA ILE A 76 10.25 -11.65 5.86
C ILE A 76 8.97 -11.58 5.02
N ALA A 77 8.63 -12.65 4.30
CA ALA A 77 7.42 -12.69 3.47
C ALA A 77 6.16 -12.41 4.31
N ARG A 78 6.02 -13.03 5.49
CA ARG A 78 4.90 -12.77 6.39
C ARG A 78 4.90 -11.32 6.89
N LEU A 79 6.06 -10.74 7.17
CA LEU A 79 6.17 -9.32 7.54
C LEU A 79 5.74 -8.40 6.39
N CYS A 80 6.08 -8.72 5.13
CA CYS A 80 5.58 -7.99 3.97
C CYS A 80 4.05 -8.04 3.87
N TYR A 81 3.42 -9.20 4.10
CA TYR A 81 1.96 -9.32 4.14
C TYR A 81 1.32 -8.49 5.26
N ARG A 82 1.94 -8.47 6.44
CA ARG A 82 1.52 -7.57 7.54
C ARG A 82 1.67 -6.11 7.13
N ASN A 83 2.73 -5.75 6.43
CA ASN A 83 2.94 -4.40 5.91
C ASN A 83 1.85 -4.00 4.92
N ILE A 84 1.48 -4.88 3.98
CA ILE A 84 0.37 -4.66 3.05
C ILE A 84 -0.92 -4.37 3.81
N GLY A 85 -1.25 -5.17 4.83
CA GLY A 85 -2.44 -4.95 5.65
C GLY A 85 -2.41 -3.64 6.44
N MET A 86 -1.25 -3.26 6.98
CA MET A 86 -1.04 -1.96 7.65
C MET A 86 -1.21 -0.80 6.68
N ASN A 87 -0.60 -0.88 5.49
CA ASN A 87 -0.72 0.15 4.45
C ASN A 87 -2.18 0.37 4.05
N ILE A 88 -2.99 -0.68 3.93
CA ILE A 88 -4.44 -0.55 3.64
C ILE A 88 -5.15 0.26 4.74
N ALA A 89 -4.83 0.01 6.01
CA ALA A 89 -5.39 0.76 7.13
C ALA A 89 -4.93 2.23 7.14
N GLU A 90 -3.65 2.47 6.83
CA GLU A 90 -3.12 3.83 6.72
C GLU A 90 -3.73 4.60 5.55
N PHE A 91 -3.88 3.99 4.38
CA PHE A 91 -4.51 4.61 3.20
C PHE A 91 -5.93 5.12 3.48
N GLY A 92 -6.71 4.42 4.30
CA GLY A 92 -8.02 4.91 4.74
C GLY A 92 -7.91 6.23 5.54
N ARG A 93 -6.92 6.32 6.42
CA ARG A 93 -6.64 7.52 7.24
C ARG A 93 -5.98 8.66 6.47
N PHE A 94 -5.22 8.38 5.41
CA PHE A 94 -4.57 9.44 4.61
C PHE A 94 -5.56 10.50 4.10
N SER A 95 -6.81 10.11 3.82
CA SER A 95 -7.86 11.02 3.36
C SER A 95 -8.33 12.05 4.40
N SER A 96 -8.05 11.83 5.68
CA SER A 96 -8.42 12.74 6.78
C SER A 96 -7.24 13.53 7.35
N LEU A 97 -6.00 13.27 6.93
CA LEU A 97 -4.83 13.99 7.40
C LEU A 97 -4.71 15.36 6.76
N THR A 98 -4.49 16.39 7.58
CA THR A 98 -4.05 17.69 7.09
C THR A 98 -2.59 17.65 6.64
N ARG A 99 -2.19 18.60 5.78
CA ARG A 99 -0.79 18.72 5.35
C ARG A 99 0.18 18.87 6.53
N SER A 100 -0.19 19.65 7.54
CA SER A 100 0.67 19.88 8.72
C SER A 100 0.81 18.63 9.59
N GLU A 101 -0.27 17.83 9.75
CA GLU A 101 -0.19 16.53 10.41
C GLU A 101 0.72 15.57 9.65
N LEU A 102 0.54 15.45 8.33
CA LEU A 102 1.38 14.59 7.50
C LEU A 102 2.86 14.98 7.60
N MET A 103 3.18 16.27 7.52
CA MET A 103 4.56 16.74 7.61
C MET A 103 5.20 16.49 8.99
N ARG A 104 4.41 16.36 10.07
CA ARG A 104 4.92 15.97 11.39
C ARG A 104 5.22 14.47 11.50
N MET A 105 4.67 13.65 10.62
CA MET A 105 4.83 12.19 10.62
C MET A 105 6.01 11.72 9.76
N VAL A 106 6.56 12.59 8.91
CA VAL A 106 7.58 12.22 7.92
C VAL A 106 8.90 12.91 8.24
N ARG A 107 9.98 12.15 8.24
CA ARG A 107 11.36 12.66 8.20
C ARG A 107 11.91 12.46 6.79
N LEU A 108 12.42 13.53 6.18
CA LEU A 108 13.06 13.47 4.87
C LEU A 108 14.57 13.32 5.06
N GLU A 109 15.14 12.25 4.53
CA GLU A 109 16.59 12.01 4.48
C GLU A 109 17.08 12.21 3.04
N GLY A 110 18.20 12.92 2.86
CA GLY A 110 18.76 13.20 1.53
C GLY A 110 18.04 14.30 0.73
N ARG A 111 17.28 15.19 1.40
CA ARG A 111 16.56 16.30 0.75
C ARG A 111 17.48 17.24 -0.03
N GLU A 112 18.69 17.43 0.46
CA GLU A 112 19.74 18.21 -0.19
C GLU A 112 20.08 17.73 -1.61
N ASN A 113 19.88 16.43 -1.90
CA ASN A 113 20.07 15.89 -3.24
C ASN A 113 19.00 16.40 -4.21
N LEU A 114 17.75 16.48 -3.74
CA LEU A 114 16.63 17.04 -4.50
C LEU A 114 16.83 18.55 -4.73
N ASP A 115 17.18 19.30 -3.67
CA ASP A 115 17.40 20.75 -3.75
C ASP A 115 18.54 21.07 -4.72
N ARG A 116 19.65 20.30 -4.67
CA ARG A 116 20.77 20.43 -5.60
C ARG A 116 20.36 20.13 -7.04
N ALA A 117 19.61 19.06 -7.27
CA ALA A 117 19.15 18.71 -8.61
C ALA A 117 18.21 19.78 -9.20
N LEU A 118 17.30 20.34 -8.38
CA LEU A 118 16.42 21.44 -8.80
C LEU A 118 17.19 22.72 -9.15
N SER A 119 18.26 23.03 -8.40
CA SER A 119 19.08 24.23 -8.64
C SER A 119 19.73 24.28 -10.03
N LEU A 120 19.87 23.13 -10.70
CA LEU A 120 20.44 23.04 -12.05
C LEU A 120 19.48 23.56 -13.14
N GLY A 121 18.21 23.83 -12.81
CA GLY A 121 17.22 24.38 -13.76
C GLY A 121 16.79 23.43 -14.88
N LYS A 122 17.10 22.13 -14.78
CA LYS A 122 16.83 21.11 -15.81
C LYS A 122 15.62 20.22 -15.50
N GLY A 123 14.95 20.45 -14.37
CA GLY A 123 13.96 19.53 -13.81
C GLY A 123 14.62 18.34 -13.09
N VAL A 124 13.79 17.50 -12.45
CA VAL A 124 14.25 16.33 -11.67
C VAL A 124 13.41 15.11 -12.00
N LEU A 125 14.08 13.97 -12.24
CA LEU A 125 13.45 12.66 -12.28
C LEU A 125 13.52 12.03 -10.88
N LEU A 126 12.39 11.92 -10.20
CA LEU A 126 12.29 11.25 -8.91
C LEU A 126 11.86 9.80 -9.12
N LEU A 127 12.80 8.87 -8.96
CA LEU A 127 12.53 7.43 -9.06
C LEU A 127 12.01 6.89 -7.72
N THR A 128 10.90 6.16 -7.76
CA THR A 128 10.29 5.53 -6.58
C THR A 128 10.12 4.02 -6.80
N ALA A 129 9.85 3.29 -5.70
CA ALA A 129 9.54 1.87 -5.74
C ALA A 129 8.22 1.59 -5.03
N HIS A 130 7.50 0.53 -5.45
CA HIS A 130 6.38 -0.01 -4.69
C HIS A 130 6.93 -0.81 -3.49
N PHE A 131 7.21 -0.08 -2.41
CA PHE A 131 7.83 -0.58 -1.18
C PHE A 131 6.79 -0.84 -0.08
#